data_AF-A0AAD7FH79-F1
#
_entry.id   AF-A0AAD7FH79-F1
#
_cell.length_a   1.000
_cell.length_b   1.000
_cell.length_c   1.000
_cell.angle_alpha   90.00
_cell.angle_beta   90.00
_cell.angle_gamma   90.00
#
_symmetry.space_group_name_H-M   'P 1'
#
loop_
_entity.id
_entity.type
_entity.pdbx_description
1 polymer ?
#
loop_
_entity_poly.entity_id
_entity_poly.type
_entity_poly.pdbx_seq_one_letter_code
_entity_poly.pdbx_strand_id
1 'polypeptide(L)' 'MGFNEPTEEDTCDYGLFLLQKLLNESSRSLEDFEMPTPQRDWTAAVVNPLIAEQLAYNQAEERERAATNVERMNPEQ' A
#
# COMPACT_ATOMS: atom_id res chain seq x y z
N MET A 1 -17.76 1.55 -21.09
CA MET A 1 -17.68 1.22 -19.66
C MET A 1 -17.70 2.56 -18.93
N GLY A 2 -18.85 2.93 -18.34
CA GLY A 2 -19.02 4.26 -17.77
C GLY A 2 -18.24 4.35 -16.45
N PHE A 3 -17.35 5.33 -16.34
CA PHE A 3 -16.80 5.71 -15.05
C PHE A 3 -17.94 6.39 -14.29
N ASN A 4 -18.51 5.72 -13.30
CA ASN A 4 -19.32 6.42 -12.31
C ASN A 4 -18.38 7.36 -11.58
N GLU A 5 -18.67 8.66 -11.63
CA GLU A 5 -17.98 9.62 -10.79
C GLU A 5 -18.21 9.23 -9.32
N PRO A 6 -17.15 9.15 -8.51
CA PRO A 6 -17.31 8.86 -7.09
C PRO A 6 -18.19 9.95 -6.47
N THR A 7 -19.10 9.53 -5.60
CA THR A 7 -19.93 10.48 -4.85
C THR A 7 -19.08 11.24 -3.84
N GLU A 8 -19.61 12.34 -3.31
CA GLU A 8 -18.96 13.08 -2.23
C GLU A 8 -18.77 12.20 -0.98
N GLU A 9 -19.72 11.30 -0.72
CA GLU A 9 -19.63 10.31 0.35
C GLU A 9 -18.46 9.34 0.14
N ASP A 10 -18.28 8.84 -1.09
CA ASP A 10 -17.16 7.96 -1.44
C ASP A 10 -15.81 8.67 -1.28
N THR A 11 -15.76 9.97 -1.64
CA THR A 11 -14.56 10.80 -1.49
C THR A 11 -14.22 11.02 -0.01
N CYS A 12 -15.24 11.29 0.81
CA CYS A 12 -15.07 11.50 2.25
C CYS A 12 -14.62 10.20 2.94
N ASP A 13 -15.24 9.07 2.60
CA ASP A 13 -14.91 7.75 3.15
C ASP A 13 -13.47 7.34 2.79
N TYR A 14 -13.06 7.58 1.55
CA TYR A 14 -11.68 7.36 1.12
C TYR A 14 -10.68 8.28 1.85
N GLY A 15 -11.05 9.53 2.11
CA GLY A 15 -10.27 10.46 2.92
C GLY A 15 -10.03 9.95 4.34
N LEU A 16 -11.07 9.42 4.99
CA LEU A 16 -10.96 8.79 6.33
C LEU A 16 -10.03 7.57 6.28
N PHE A 17 -10.12 6.75 5.24
CA PHE A 17 -9.22 5.62 5.05
C PHE A 17 -7.74 6.02 4.94
N LEU A 18 -7.43 7.10 4.20
CA LEU A 18 -6.07 7.63 4.12
C LEU A 18 -5.58 8.19 5.46
N LEU A 19 -6.43 8.91 6.17
CA LEU A 19 -6.12 9.43 7.51
C LEU A 19 -5.85 8.30 8.49
N GLN A 20 -6.67 7.25 8.50
CA GLN A 20 -6.46 6.07 9.35
C GLN A 20 -5.11 5.41 9.09
N LYS A 21 -4.68 5.30 7.81
CA LYS A 21 -3.36 4.77 7.47
C LYS A 21 -2.21 5.62 8.03
N LEU A 22 -2.29 6.94 7.88
CA LEU A 22 -1.29 7.86 8.42
C LEU A 22 -1.24 7.84 9.96
N LEU A 23 -2.40 7.77 10.61
CA LEU A 23 -2.48 7.70 12.06
C LEU A 23 -1.90 6.38 12.59
N ASN A 24 -2.12 5.27 11.89
CA ASN A 24 -1.53 3.99 12.25
C ASN A 24 0.01 4.03 12.29
N GLU A 25 0.67 4.79 11.40
CA GLU A 25 2.13 5.00 11.45
C GLU A 25 2.57 5.69 12.74
N SER A 26 1.70 6.53 13.30
CA SER A 26 1.92 7.24 14.56
C SER A 26 1.33 6.50 15.77
N SER A 27 0.92 5.23 15.62
CA SER A 27 0.25 4.43 16.65
C SER A 27 -1.02 5.08 17.23
N ARG A 28 -1.72 5.87 16.43
CA ARG A 28 -3.00 6.51 16.76
C ARG A 28 -4.09 5.98 15.83
N SER A 29 -5.33 6.13 16.22
CA SER A 29 -6.51 5.74 15.45
C SER A 29 -7.44 6.93 15.21
N LEU A 30 -8.39 6.82 14.27
CA LEU A 30 -9.43 7.85 14.12
C LEU A 30 -10.33 7.97 15.36
N GLU A 31 -10.48 6.87 16.11
CA GLU A 31 -11.27 6.83 17.35
C GLU A 31 -10.67 7.75 18.43
N ASP A 32 -9.34 7.91 18.47
CA ASP A 32 -8.65 8.85 19.38
C ASP A 32 -9.06 10.32 19.17
N PHE A 33 -9.67 10.64 18.02
CA PHE A 33 -10.10 12.00 17.65
C PHE A 33 -11.63 12.11 17.53
N GLU A 34 -12.38 11.11 18.00
CA GLU A 34 -13.84 11.04 17.88
C GLU A 34 -14.34 11.12 16.42
N MET A 35 -13.48 10.69 15.47
CA MET A 35 -13.79 10.71 14.05
C MET A 35 -14.44 9.39 13.59
N PRO A 36 -15.35 9.44 12.62
CA PRO A 36 -15.95 8.23 12.06
C PRO A 36 -14.89 7.36 11.37
N THR A 37 -15.02 6.04 11.51
CA THR A 37 -14.19 5.08 10.78
C THR A 37 -14.66 4.96 9.33
N PRO A 38 -13.73 4.74 8.38
CA PRO A 38 -14.11 4.47 6.99
C PRO A 38 -14.99 3.22 6.90
N GLN A 39 -16.11 3.32 6.18
CA GLN A 39 -17.10 2.27 6.03
C GLN A 39 -16.73 1.25 4.94
N ARG A 40 -16.04 1.68 3.89
CA ARG A 40 -15.58 0.77 2.83
C ARG A 40 -14.16 0.29 3.08
N ASP A 41 -13.92 -0.97 2.75
CA ASP A 41 -12.57 -1.51 2.66
C ASP A 41 -11.91 -1.07 1.36
N TRP A 42 -11.29 0.12 1.40
CA TRP A 42 -10.50 0.66 0.29
C TRP A 42 -9.15 -0.05 0.11
N THR A 43 -8.78 -0.99 0.98
CA THR A 43 -7.49 -1.69 0.88
C THR A 43 -7.37 -2.46 -0.43
N ALA A 44 -8.45 -3.11 -0.85
CA ALA A 44 -8.51 -3.83 -2.12
C ALA A 44 -8.52 -2.90 -3.35
N ALA A 45 -8.97 -1.66 -3.19
CA ALA A 45 -8.99 -0.66 -4.27
C ALA A 45 -7.65 0.05 -4.45
N VAL A 46 -6.87 0.22 -3.37
CA VAL A 46 -5.56 0.89 -3.41
C VAL A 46 -4.46 -0.04 -3.94
N VAL A 47 -4.60 -1.35 -3.72
CA VAL A 47 -3.64 -2.33 -4.21
C VAL A 47 -4.04 -2.75 -5.62
N ASN A 48 -3.29 -2.30 -6.63
CA ASN A 48 -3.45 -2.81 -7.99
C ASN A 48 -3.08 -4.31 -7.98
N PRO A 49 -4.02 -5.23 -8.26
CA PRO A 49 -3.78 -6.66 -8.14
C PRO A 49 -2.64 -7.15 -9.04
N LEU A 50 -2.44 -6.51 -10.20
CA LEU A 50 -1.32 -6.82 -11.08
C LEU A 50 0.02 -6.42 -10.46
N ILE A 51 0.07 -5.26 -9.80
CA ILE A 51 1.27 -4.79 -9.10
C ILE A 51 1.52 -5.66 -7.86
N ALA A 52 0.47 -6.05 -7.14
CA ALA A 52 0.58 -6.94 -5.98
C ALA A 52 1.14 -8.31 -6.36
N GLU A 53 0.66 -8.90 -7.45
CA GLU A 53 1.17 -10.16 -7.98
C GLU A 53 2.65 -10.06 -8.35
N GLN A 54 3.05 -8.98 -9.02
CA GLN A 54 4.45 -8.74 -9.36
C GLN A 54 5.34 -8.48 -8.13
N LEU A 55 4.78 -7.94 -7.04
CA LEU A 55 5.51 -7.68 -5.79
C LEU A 55 5.50 -8.88 -4.82
N ALA A 56 4.71 -9.92 -5.08
CA ALA A 56 4.61 -11.13 -4.27
C ALA A 56 5.76 -12.13 -4.49
N TYR A 57 6.95 -11.64 -4.88
CA TYR A 57 8.15 -12.46 -4.95
C TYR A 57 8.87 -12.51 -3.59
N ASN A 58 9.72 -13.52 -3.39
CA ASN A 58 10.48 -13.68 -2.17
C ASN A 58 11.62 -12.65 -2.10
N GLN A 59 11.34 -11.49 -1.50
CA GLN A 59 12.29 -10.39 -1.38
C GLN A 59 13.55 -10.75 -0.59
N ALA A 60 13.45 -11.69 0.36
CA ALA A 60 14.61 -12.12 1.15
C ALA A 60 15.56 -12.97 0.30
N GLU A 61 15.01 -13.92 -0.46
CA GLU A 61 15.77 -14.74 -1.41
C GLU A 61 16.42 -13.88 -2.50
N GLU A 62 15.69 -12.92 -3.07
CA GLU A 62 16.25 -12.03 -4.09
C GLU A 62 17.37 -11.13 -3.54
N ARG A 63 17.27 -10.68 -2.28
CA ARG A 63 18.37 -9.93 -1.64
C ARG A 63 19.62 -10.79 -1.44
N GLU A 64 19.46 -12.05 -1.02
CA GLU A 64 20.57 -12.98 -0.84
C GLU A 64 21.26 -13.30 -2.17
N ARG A 65 20.46 -13.54 -3.22
CA ARG A 65 20.94 -13.74 -4.59
C ARG A 65 21.65 -12.50 -5.12
N ALA A 66 21.11 -11.31 -4.87
CA ALA A 66 21.75 -10.05 -5.25
C ALA A 66 23.10 -9.86 -4.56
N ALA A 67 23.19 -10.08 -3.24
CA ALA A 67 24.44 -10.00 -2.50
C ALA A 67 25.49 -10.98 -3.05
N THR A 68 25.09 -12.23 -3.28
CA THR A 68 25.94 -13.26 -3.89
C THR A 68 26.41 -12.87 -5.29
N ASN A 69 25.53 -12.28 -6.11
CA ASN A 69 25.86 -11.87 -7.46
C ASN A 69 26.75 -10.62 -7.48
N VAL A 70 26.59 -9.69 -6.54
CA VAL A 70 27.48 -8.54 -6.36
C VAL A 70 28.89 -9.00 -5.99
N GLU A 71 29.03 -9.98 -5.10
CA GLU A 71 30.34 -10.59 -4.80
C GLU A 71 30.97 -11.29 -6.00
N ARG A 72 30.16 -11.74 -6.97
CA ARG A 72 30.60 -12.40 -8.21
C ARG A 72 30.69 -11.45 -9.41
N MET A 73 30.33 -10.18 -9.26
CA MET A 73 30.57 -9.18 -10.29
C MET A 73 32.07 -8.93 -10.34
N ASN A 74 32.70 -9.26 -11.47
CA ASN A 74 34.09 -8.88 -11.71
C ASN A 74 34.18 -7.35 -11.61
N PRO A 75 35.08 -6.79 -10.79
CA PRO A 75 35.45 -5.41 -10.96
C PRO A 75 36.12 -5.27 -12.33
N GLU A 76 35.62 -4.33 -13.14
CA GLU A 76 36.19 -3.89 -14.43
C GLU A 76 35.77 -4.70 -15.68
N GLN A 77 35.01 -4.05 -16.57
CA GLN A 77 35.08 -4.27 -18.03
C GLN A 77 36.00 -3.21 -18.63
#